data_AF-A0A0G0PN94-F1
#
_entry.id   AF-A0A0G0PN94-F1
#
_cell.length_a   1.000
_cell.length_b   1.000
_cell.length_c   1.000
_cell.angle_alpha   90.00
_cell.angle_beta   90.00
_cell.angle_gamma   90.00
#
_symmetry.space_group_name_H-M   'P 1'
#
loop_
_entity.id
_entity.type
_entity.pdbx_description
1 polymer ?
#
loop_
_entity_poly.entity_id
_entity_poly.type
_entity_poly.pdbx_seq_one_letter_code
_entity_poly.pdbx_strand_id
1 'polypeptide(L)' 'MNDYDAKYTEILQRIRLFDVFVIAPSMIYAGTFAVLPMFLRFLLWIFGVATALFNGYNFIKVSKRKSTNE' A
#
# COMPACT_ATOMS: atom_id res chain seq x y z
N MET A 1 4.24 -15.78 -20.93
CA MET A 1 3.73 -14.56 -20.26
C MET A 1 3.40 -13.57 -21.36
N ASN A 2 2.17 -13.06 -21.46
CA ASN A 2 1.85 -12.09 -22.50
C ASN A 2 2.50 -10.74 -22.13
N ASP A 3 2.99 -9.97 -23.09
CA ASP A 3 3.75 -8.73 -22.82
C ASP A 3 2.90 -7.72 -22.01
N TYR A 4 1.59 -7.75 -22.23
CA TYR A 4 0.59 -7.05 -21.44
C TYR A 4 0.65 -7.40 -19.94
N ASP A 5 0.73 -8.68 -19.58
CA ASP A 5 0.71 -9.13 -18.18
C ASP A 5 1.94 -8.63 -17.40
N ALA A 6 3.10 -8.58 -18.06
CA ALA A 6 4.34 -8.09 -17.47
C ALA A 6 4.23 -6.59 -17.15
N LYS A 7 3.73 -5.80 -18.10
CA LYS A 7 3.50 -4.36 -17.93
C LYS A 7 2.50 -4.07 -16.80
N TYR A 8 1.38 -4.81 -16.74
CA TYR A 8 0.39 -4.64 -15.66
C TYR A 8 0.98 -4.96 -14.28
N THR A 9 1.80 -6.00 -14.18
CA THR A 9 2.44 -6.38 -12.92
C THR A 9 3.40 -5.30 -12.40
N GLU A 10 4.16 -4.65 -13.30
CA GLU A 10 5.05 -3.55 -12.93
C GLU A 10 4.27 -2.33 -12.42
N ILE A 11 3.19 -1.95 -13.12
CA ILE A 11 2.32 -0.85 -12.70
C ILE A 11 1.72 -1.13 -11.32
N LEU A 12 1.21 -2.35 -11.08
CA LEU A 12 0.66 -2.74 -9.78
C LEU A 12 1.70 -2.67 -8.66
N GLN A 13 2.97 -3.02 -8.92
CA GLN A 13 4.04 -2.88 -7.92
C GLN A 13 4.31 -1.41 -7.58
N ARG A 14 4.32 -0.52 -8.57
CA ARG A 14 4.48 0.92 -8.35
C ARG A 14 3.33 1.50 -7.52
N ILE A 15 2.08 1.09 -7.81
CA ILE A 15 0.90 1.51 -7.04
C ILE A 15 1.00 1.03 -5.59
N ARG A 16 1.36 -0.24 -5.35
CA ARG A 16 1.56 -0.76 -3.99
C ARG A 16 2.63 0.00 -3.22
N LEU A 17 3.73 0.37 -3.90
CA LEU A 17 4.79 1.17 -3.30
C LEU A 17 4.26 2.56 -2.92
N PHE A 18 3.53 3.22 -3.84
CA PHE A 18 2.90 4.51 -3.58
C PHE A 18 1.91 4.45 -2.40
N ASP A 19 1.09 3.40 -2.33
CA ASP A 19 0.16 3.21 -1.22
C ASP A 19 0.88 3.10 0.13
N VAL A 20 2.02 2.40 0.18
CA VAL A 20 2.80 2.20 1.41
C VAL A 20 3.55 3.46 1.85
N PHE A 21 4.15 4.19 0.91
CA PHE A 21 5.04 5.31 1.24
C PHE A 21 4.35 6.68 1.23
N VAL A 22 3.18 6.80 0.57
CA VAL A 22 2.49 8.08 0.43
C VAL A 22 1.10 8.01 1.06
N ILE A 23 0.24 7.08 0.61
CA ILE A 23 -1.16 7.04 1.06
C ILE A 23 -1.26 6.66 2.54
N ALA A 24 -0.64 5.56 2.96
CA ALA A 24 -0.72 5.10 4.34
C ALA A 24 -0.19 6.14 5.35
N PRO A 25 1.00 6.75 5.17
CA PRO A 25 1.46 7.84 6.04
C PRO A 25 0.52 9.04 6.04
N SER A 26 -0.02 9.42 4.88
CA SER A 26 -0.98 10.53 4.77
C SER A 26 -2.25 10.25 5.56
N MET A 27 -2.77 9.02 5.52
CA MET A 27 -3.95 8.62 6.30
C MET A 27 -3.68 8.65 7.81
N ILE A 28 -2.56 8.07 8.25
CA ILE A 28 -2.18 8.07 9.66
C ILE A 28 -2.01 9.50 10.16
N TYR A 29 -1.31 10.34 9.38
CA TYR A 29 -1.13 11.76 9.68
C TYR A 29 -2.47 12.51 9.74
N ALA A 30 -3.36 12.30 8.77
CA ALA A 30 -4.69 12.91 8.75
C ALA A 30 -5.52 12.52 9.99
N GLY A 31 -5.38 11.30 10.49
CA GLY A 31 -6.07 10.87 11.71
C GLY A 31 -5.53 11.52 13.01
N THR A 32 -4.37 12.18 12.98
CA THR A 32 -3.84 12.89 14.15
C THR A 32 -4.57 14.20 14.43
N PHE A 33 -5.21 14.81 13.43
CA PHE A 33 -5.89 16.10 13.59
C PHE A 33 -7.14 15.98 14.48
N ALA A 34 -7.17 16.79 15.55
CA ALA A 34 -8.27 16.81 16.52
C ALA A 34 -9.57 17.44 15.99
N VAL A 35 -9.53 18.08 14.82
CA VAL A 35 -10.72 18.67 14.17
C VAL A 35 -11.67 17.60 13.63
N LEU A 36 -11.19 16.37 13.40
CA LEU A 36 -12.01 15.26 12.93
C LEU A 36 -12.74 14.57 14.09
N PRO A 37 -13.98 14.07 13.86
CA PRO A 37 -14.65 13.20 14.80
C PRO A 37 -13.80 11.99 15.19
N MET A 38 -13.85 11.58 16.46
CA MET A 38 -13.01 10.51 17.00
C MET A 38 -13.07 9.21 16.18
N PHE A 39 -14.26 8.82 15.73
CA PHE A 39 -14.44 7.66 14.86
C PHE A 39 -13.65 7.76 13.54
N LEU A 40 -13.67 8.91 12.86
CA LEU A 40 -12.91 9.09 11.63
C LEU A 40 -11.41 9.01 11.87
N ARG A 41 -10.93 9.54 13.00
CA ARG A 41 -9.51 9.46 13.38
C ARG A 41 -9.06 8.01 13.54
N PHE A 42 -9.86 7.20 14.24
CA PHE A 42 -9.59 5.77 14.39
C PHE A 42 -9.63 5.04 13.04
N LEU A 43 -10.62 5.32 12.19
CA LEU A 43 -10.67 4.71 10.86
C LEU A 43 -9.44 5.05 10.02
N LEU A 44 -9.01 6.31 10.00
CA LEU A 44 -7.84 6.76 9.26
C LEU A 44 -6.55 6.06 9.74
N TRP A 45 -6.41 5.88 11.06
CA TRP A 45 -5.30 5.12 11.63
C TRP A 45 -5.36 3.64 11.25
N ILE A 46 -6.50 2.98 11.48
CA ILE A 46 -6.69 1.56 11.19
C ILE A 46 -6.45 1.28 9.70
N PHE A 47 -7.08 2.06 8.81
CA PHE A 47 -6.93 1.88 7.38
C PHE A 47 -5.52 2.27 6.90
N GLY A 48 -4.90 3.32 7.45
CA GLY A 48 -3.53 3.67 7.10
C GLY A 48 -2.54 2.54 7.43
N VAL A 49 -2.64 1.97 8.63
CA VAL A 49 -1.83 0.81 9.04
C VAL A 49 -2.14 -0.43 8.19
N ALA A 50 -3.43 -0.73 7.95
CA ALA A 50 -3.84 -1.86 7.13
C ALA A 50 -3.33 -1.74 5.69
N THR A 51 -3.40 -0.55 5.08
CA THR A 51 -2.88 -0.25 3.75
C THR A 51 -1.38 -0.48 3.68
N ALA A 52 -0.60 0.02 4.65
CA ALA A 52 0.85 -0.21 4.68
C ALA A 52 1.20 -1.70 4.79
N LEU A 53 0.53 -2.42 5.70
CA LEU A 53 0.80 -3.85 5.92
C LEU A 53 0.39 -4.70 4.73
N PHE A 54 -0.81 -4.51 4.20
CA PHE A 54 -1.33 -5.30 3.08
C PHE A 54 -0.54 -5.07 1.79
N ASN A 55 -0.33 -3.80 1.41
CA ASN A 55 0.41 -3.48 0.19
C ASN A 55 1.91 -3.78 0.33
N GLY A 56 2.50 -3.55 1.50
CA GLY A 56 3.89 -3.89 1.79
C GLY A 56 4.14 -5.40 1.74
N TYR A 57 3.27 -6.20 2.36
CA TYR A 57 3.34 -7.66 2.29
C TYR A 57 3.17 -8.16 0.85
N ASN A 58 2.20 -7.64 0.11
CA ASN A 58 1.96 -8.03 -1.28
C ASN A 58 3.11 -7.62 -2.21
N PHE A 59 3.77 -6.49 -1.94
CA PHE A 59 4.98 -6.09 -2.66
C PHE A 59 6.10 -7.12 -2.42
N ILE A 60 6.45 -7.40 -1.16
CA ILE A 60 7.50 -8.37 -0.82
C ILE A 60 7.22 -9.75 -1.40
N LYS A 61 5.97 -10.23 -1.30
CA LYS A 61 5.55 -11.54 -1.82
C LYS A 61 5.75 -11.65 -3.33
N VAL A 62 5.43 -10.59 -4.10
CA VAL A 62 5.62 -10.59 -5.55
C VAL A 62 7.10 -10.44 -5.91
N SER A 63 7.85 -9.58 -5.20
CA SER A 63 9.29 -9.41 -5.44
C SER A 63 10.06 -10.71 -5.21
N LYS A 64 9.73 -11.47 -4.16
CA LYS A 64 10.31 -12.80 -3.92
C LYS A 64 10.00 -13.78 -5.05
N ARG A 65 8.77 -13.80 -5.56
CA ARG A 65 8.40 -14.66 -6.70
C ARG A 65 9.16 -14.30 -7.97
N LYS A 66 9.40 -13.01 -8.24
CA LYS A 66 10.16 -12.57 -9.41
C LYS A 66 11.61 -13.08 -9.35
N SER A 67 12.27 -12.93 -8.19
CA SER A 67 13.65 -13.40 -7.97
C SER A 67 13.86 -14.91 -8.05
N THR A 68 12.82 -15.74 -7.86
CA THR A 68 12.94 -17.21 -7.99
C THR A 68 12.76 -17.71 -9.42
N ASN A 69 12.18 -16.90 -10.31
CA ASN A 69 11.91 -17.26 -11.71
C ASN A 69 12.89 -16.59 -12.69
N GLU A 70 13.87 -15.84 -12.18
CA GLU A 70 15.03 -15.32 -12.90
C GLU A 70 16.23 -16.25 -12.66
#